data_AF-A0A933H8X0-F1
#
_entry.id   AF-A0A933H8X0-F1
#
_cell.length_a   1.000
_cell.length_b   1.000
_cell.length_c   1.000
_cell.angle_alpha   90.00
_cell.angle_beta   90.00
_cell.angle_gamma   90.00
#
_symmetry.space_group_name_H-M   'P 1'
#
loop_
_entity.id
_entity.type
_entity.pdbx_description
1 polymer ?
#
loop_
_entity_poly.entity_id
_entity_poly.type
_entity_poly.pdbx_seq_one_letter_code
_entity_poly.pdbx_strand_id
1 'polypeptide(L)' 'MHIIYEQAVSLLDDLIDEVGEDEDHPLASLMEVLGVLIEKYEDEHVPEITEI' A
#
# COMPACT_ATOMS: atom_id res chain seq x y z
N MET A 1 12.46 -7.79 -10.01
CA MET A 1 11.22 -8.14 -9.29
C MET A 1 11.46 -7.87 -7.83
N HIS A 2 10.77 -6.88 -7.26
CA HIS A 2 11.02 -6.43 -5.89
C HIS A 2 10.10 -7.20 -4.95
N ILE A 3 10.58 -8.36 -4.47
CA ILE A 3 9.80 -9.30 -3.64
C ILE A 3 9.19 -8.60 -2.41
N ILE A 4 9.91 -7.65 -1.81
CA ILE A 4 9.43 -6.88 -0.65
C ILE A 4 8.26 -5.96 -1.00
N TYR A 5 8.25 -5.38 -2.19
CA TYR A 5 7.14 -4.54 -2.65
C TYR A 5 5.88 -5.39 -2.88
N GLU A 6 6.00 -6.54 -3.55
CA GLU A 6 4.87 -7.45 -3.76
C GLU A 6 4.28 -7.94 -2.42
N GLN A 7 5.13 -8.19 -1.43
CA GLN A 7 4.69 -8.54 -0.07
C GLN A 7 3.98 -7.39 0.63
N ALA A 8 4.45 -6.15 0.48
CA ALA A 8 3.80 -4.98 1.05
C ALA A 8 2.43 -4.74 0.43
N VAL A 9 2.30 -4.87 -0.90
CA VAL A 9 1.02 -4.77 -1.62
C VAL A 9 0.05 -5.86 -1.17
N SER A 10 0.50 -7.11 -1.12
CA SER A 10 -0.35 -8.22 -0.64
C SER A 10 -0.81 -8.02 0.81
N LEU A 11 0.05 -7.47 1.68
CA LEU A 11 -0.34 -7.15 3.05
C LEU A 11 -1.34 -5.99 3.10
N LEU A 12 -1.20 -5.00 2.23
CA LEU A 12 -2.16 -3.90 2.14
C LEU A 12 -3.54 -4.41 1.72
N ASP A 13 -3.61 -5.34 0.76
CA ASP A 13 -4.87 -5.98 0.36
C ASP A 13 -5.53 -6.71 1.54
N ASP A 14 -4.76 -7.51 2.29
CA ASP A 14 -5.25 -8.20 3.49
C ASP A 14 -5.77 -7.21 4.55
N LEU A 15 -5.10 -6.06 4.71
CA LEU A 15 -5.53 -5.02 5.64
C LEU A 15 -6.81 -4.31 5.19
N ILE A 16 -6.99 -4.08 3.88
CA ILE A 16 -8.21 -3.48 3.33
C ILE A 16 -9.40 -4.41 3.58
N ASP A 17 -9.22 -5.72 3.36
CA ASP A 17 -10.26 -6.72 3.60
C ASP A 17 -10.65 -6.82 5.08
N GLU A 18 -9.68 -6.70 6.01
CA GLU A 18 -9.93 -6.77 7.46
C GLU A 18 -10.47 -5.46 8.05
N VAL A 19 -9.89 -4.31 7.69
CA VAL A 19 -10.26 -2.99 8.23
C VAL A 19 -11.57 -2.50 7.60
N GLY A 20 -11.74 -2.68 6.29
CA GLY A 20 -12.88 -2.16 5.54
C GLY A 20 -13.06 -0.65 5.71
N GLU A 21 -14.27 -0.24 6.11
CA GLU A 21 -14.65 1.16 6.36
C GLU A 21 -14.58 1.55 7.85
N ASP A 22 -14.04 0.69 8.73
CA ASP A 22 -13.95 0.98 10.17
C ASP A 22 -12.71 1.85 10.47
N GLU A 23 -12.92 3.16 10.51
CA GLU A 23 -11.87 4.13 10.84
C GLU A 23 -11.35 3.99 12.29
N ASP A 24 -12.13 3.41 13.21
CA ASP A 24 -11.73 3.15 14.60
C ASP A 24 -10.99 1.81 14.75
N HIS A 25 -10.81 1.06 13.64
CA HIS A 25 -10.18 -0.26 13.67
C HIS A 25 -8.72 -0.17 14.17
N PRO A 26 -8.27 -1.08 15.04
CA PRO A 26 -6.90 -1.05 15.58
C PRO A 26 -5.79 -1.07 14.52
N LEU A 27 -6.09 -1.60 13.32
CA LEU A 27 -5.15 -1.69 12.20
C LEU A 27 -5.30 -0.55 11.17
N ALA A 28 -6.28 0.35 11.30
CA ALA A 28 -6.52 1.42 10.32
C ALA A 28 -5.28 2.29 10.10
N SER A 29 -4.58 2.68 11.18
CA SER A 29 -3.34 3.46 11.08
C SER A 29 -2.20 2.72 10.38
N LEU A 30 -2.13 1.39 10.49
CA LEU A 30 -1.12 0.59 9.79
C LEU A 30 -1.44 0.52 8.29
N MET A 31 -2.71 0.31 7.93
CA MET A 31 -3.18 0.32 6.55
C MET A 31 -2.84 1.65 5.86
N GLU A 32 -3.11 2.78 6.52
CA GLU A 32 -2.79 4.11 6.00
C GLU A 32 -1.28 4.29 5.78
N VAL A 33 -0.46 3.99 6.80
CA VAL A 33 1.00 4.15 6.71
C VAL A 33 1.59 3.24 5.64
N LEU A 34 1.10 2.00 5.52
CA LEU A 34 1.58 1.05 4.52
C LEU A 34 1.28 1.55 3.09
N GLY A 35 0.10 2.12 2.86
CA GLY A 35 -0.26 2.75 1.59
C GLY A 35 0.70 3.89 1.21
N VAL A 36 1.01 4.79 2.15
CA VAL A 36 1.96 5.89 1.92
C VAL A 36 3.37 5.38 1.60
N LEU A 37 3.81 4.28 2.22
CA LEU A 37 5.12 3.70 1.95
C LEU A 37 5.19 3.03 0.56
N ILE A 38 4.11 2.40 0.13
CA ILE A 38 3.98 1.82 -1.21
C ILE A 38 4.03 2.92 -2.27
N GLU A 39 3.24 3.99 -2.10
CA GLU A 39 3.21 5.15 -3.02
C GLU A 39 4.61 5.77 -3.17
N LYS A 40 5.30 6.04 -2.06
CA LYS A 40 6.68 6.58 -2.11
C LYS A 40 7.66 5.65 -2.82
N TYR A 41 7.51 4.36 -2.62
CA TYR A 41 8.37 3.39 -3.27
C TYR A 41 8.13 3.40 -4.79
N GLU A 42 6.87 3.49 -5.22
CA GLU A 42 6.48 3.61 -6.62
C GLU A 42 7.03 4.88 -7.24
N ASP A 43 6.88 6.05 -6.61
CA ASP A 43 7.43 7.32 -7.08
C ASP A 43 8.96 7.26 -7.33
N GLU A 44 9.69 6.53 -6.47
CA GLU A 44 11.14 6.42 -6.56
C GLU A 44 11.63 5.38 -7.58
N HIS A 45 10.85 4.32 -7.84
CA HIS A 45 11.33 3.13 -8.56
C HIS A 45 10.52 2.78 -9.81
N VAL A 46 9.30 3.28 -9.94
CA VAL A 46 8.41 3.04 -11.06
C VAL A 46 8.32 4.34 -11.86
N PRO A 47 8.77 4.35 -13.12
CA PRO A 47 8.59 5.53 -13.95
C PRO A 47 7.10 5.82 -14.08
N GLU A 48 6.69 7.07 -13.83
CA GLU A 48 5.34 7.53 -14.12
C GLU A 48 5.01 7.16 -15.57
N ILE A 49 3.93 6.39 -15.77
CA ILE A 49 3.42 6.17 -17.12
C ILE A 49 2.82 7.50 -17.55
N THR A 50 3.62 8.32 -18.22
CA THR A 50 3.09 9.44 -18.98
C THR A 50 2.37 8.84 -20.19
N GLU A 51 1.05 8.66 -20.10
CA GLU A 51 0.25 8.42 -21.30
C GLU A 51 0.48 9.59 -22.27
N ILE A 52 1.08 9.30 -23.42
CA ILE A 52 1.26 10.21 -24.57
C ILE A 52 0.05 10.18 -25.49
#